data_AF-A0A7X3SRF8-F1
#
_entry.id   AF-A0A7X3SRF8-F1
#
_cell.length_a   1.000
_cell.length_b   1.000
_cell.length_c   1.000
_cell.angle_alpha   90.00
_cell.angle_beta   90.00
_cell.angle_gamma   90.00
#
_symmetry.space_group_name_H-M   'P 1'
#
loop_
_entity.id
_entity.type
_entity.pdbx_description
1 polymer ?
#
loop_
_entity_poly.entity_id
_entity_poly.type
_entity_poly.pdbx_seq_one_letter_code
_entity_poly.pdbx_strand_id
1 'polypeptide(L)'
;MSMGRYSALFMVALVMQPGMAAACKLENATFRPKYSAEHFEIRSSRDGRGYVFDLMVWKTNEQFRFRVDVDASTGAGTIRSAPDSAGQNPGIRTSFRLLDGKSLETTLDGEIGRVSFLDMGRAFVDFRMRSSRSVEPYTSPPSGLWNVTNCRSS
;
A
#
# COMPACT_ATOMS: atom_id res chain seq x y z
N MET A 1 -19.70 -45.93 -43.35
CA MET A 1 -20.24 -45.46 -42.05
C MET A 1 -19.19 -45.73 -40.99
N SER A 2 -18.51 -44.70 -40.47
CA SER A 2 -17.70 -44.86 -39.27
C SER A 2 -17.56 -43.54 -38.52
N MET A 3 -18.17 -43.55 -37.33
CA MET A 3 -17.82 -42.88 -36.08
C MET A 3 -17.29 -41.44 -36.13
N GLY A 4 -18.18 -40.53 -35.74
CA GLY A 4 -17.81 -39.23 -35.21
C GLY A 4 -16.98 -39.35 -33.94
N ARG A 5 -16.03 -38.42 -33.78
CA ARG A 5 -15.33 -38.19 -32.52
C ARG A 5 -15.36 -36.70 -32.24
N TYR A 6 -16.27 -36.34 -31.35
CA TYR A 6 -16.22 -35.09 -30.62
C TYR A 6 -14.97 -35.10 -29.75
N SER A 7 -14.16 -34.05 -29.83
CA SER A 7 -13.16 -33.74 -28.80
C SER A 7 -13.10 -32.23 -28.66
N ALA A 8 -14.18 -31.69 -28.09
CA ALA A 8 -14.10 -30.45 -27.34
C ALA A 8 -13.57 -30.80 -25.96
N LEU A 9 -12.37 -30.31 -25.63
CA LEU A 9 -11.92 -30.18 -24.25
C LEU A 9 -11.08 -28.92 -24.18
N PHE A 10 -11.79 -27.82 -23.96
CA PHE A 10 -11.27 -26.58 -23.40
C PHE A 10 -10.60 -26.92 -22.05
N MET A 11 -9.27 -26.96 -21.99
CA MET A 11 -8.53 -26.79 -20.74
C MET A 11 -7.89 -25.41 -20.76
N VAL A 12 -8.63 -24.41 -20.29
CA VAL A 12 -8.01 -23.18 -19.78
C VAL A 12 -7.58 -23.51 -18.35
N ALA A 13 -6.39 -24.09 -18.20
CA ALA A 13 -5.70 -24.14 -16.93
C ALA A 13 -5.12 -22.75 -16.66
N LEU A 14 -5.93 -21.88 -16.03
CA LEU A 14 -5.48 -20.65 -15.41
C LEU A 14 -4.62 -21.03 -14.20
N VAL A 15 -3.35 -21.32 -14.45
CA VAL A 15 -2.34 -21.39 -13.38
C VAL A 15 -2.09 -19.95 -12.94
N MET A 16 -2.93 -19.45 -12.04
CA MET A 16 -2.59 -18.28 -11.23
C MET A 16 -1.44 -18.69 -10.32
N GLN A 17 -0.21 -18.45 -10.77
CA GLN A 17 0.96 -18.55 -9.91
C GLN A 17 0.85 -17.48 -8.81
N PRO A 18 0.86 -17.87 -7.53
CA PRO A 18 0.89 -16.91 -6.44
C PRO A 18 2.31 -16.35 -6.32
N GLY A 19 2.47 -15.02 -6.36
CA GLY A 19 3.57 -14.37 -5.66
C GLY A 19 4.82 -13.96 -6.44
N MET A 20 4.76 -13.77 -7.76
CA MET A 20 5.69 -12.82 -8.40
C MET A 20 4.95 -11.50 -8.53
N ALA A 21 5.16 -10.60 -7.57
CA ALA A 21 4.74 -9.22 -7.75
C ALA A 21 5.36 -8.73 -9.05
N ALA A 22 4.51 -8.45 -10.05
CA ALA A 22 4.95 -7.72 -11.23
C ALA A 22 5.66 -6.43 -10.77
N ALA A 23 6.62 -5.95 -11.55
CA ALA A 23 7.30 -4.69 -11.30
C ALA A 23 6.28 -3.56 -11.07
N CYS A 24 6.10 -3.14 -9.82
CA CYS A 24 5.05 -2.23 -9.43
C CYS A 24 5.56 -0.79 -9.49
N LYS A 25 4.74 0.11 -10.04
CA LYS A 25 4.95 1.56 -9.91
C LYS A 25 4.17 2.11 -8.73
N LEU A 26 4.65 3.23 -8.21
CA LEU A 26 4.05 3.87 -7.04
C LEU A 26 2.60 4.25 -7.28
N GLU A 27 2.19 4.55 -8.50
CA GLU A 27 0.80 4.94 -8.80
C GLU A 27 -0.22 3.80 -8.73
N ASN A 28 0.19 2.53 -8.73
CA ASN A 28 -0.76 1.42 -8.84
C ASN A 28 -0.49 0.27 -7.86
N ALA A 29 0.19 0.55 -6.75
CA ALA A 29 0.61 -0.47 -5.80
C ALA A 29 -0.35 -0.59 -4.61
N THR A 30 -0.46 -1.81 -4.09
CA THR A 30 -1.06 -2.07 -2.77
C THR A 30 0.00 -2.63 -1.85
N PHE A 31 0.15 -2.01 -0.68
CA PHE A 31 1.13 -2.37 0.33
C PHE A 31 0.45 -2.93 1.57
N ARG A 32 1.00 -4.00 2.14
CA ARG A 32 0.59 -4.56 3.43
C ARG A 32 1.80 -4.84 4.32
N PRO A 33 1.70 -4.63 5.64
CA PRO A 33 2.80 -4.94 6.55
C PRO A 33 3.05 -6.44 6.60
N LYS A 34 4.27 -6.86 6.97
CA LYS A 34 4.61 -8.29 7.12
C LYS A 34 3.76 -8.98 8.19
N TYR A 35 3.47 -8.28 9.28
CA TYR A 35 2.65 -8.77 10.39
C TYR A 35 1.37 -7.94 10.46
N SER A 36 0.24 -8.55 10.87
CA SER A 36 -1.09 -7.91 10.89
C SER A 36 -1.58 -7.40 9.52
N ALA A 37 -1.24 -8.12 8.45
CA ALA A 37 -1.57 -7.75 7.06
C ALA A 37 -3.09 -7.74 6.78
N GLU A 38 -3.86 -8.47 7.59
CA GLU A 38 -5.31 -8.53 7.60
C GLU A 38 -5.95 -7.25 8.18
N HIS A 39 -5.20 -6.46 8.94
CA HIS A 39 -5.70 -5.28 9.63
C HIS A 39 -5.37 -3.97 8.93
N PHE A 40 -4.35 -3.97 8.07
CA PHE A 40 -3.87 -2.74 7.44
C PHE A 40 -3.56 -2.91 5.96
N GLU A 41 -3.95 -1.92 5.18
CA GLU A 41 -3.66 -1.85 3.74
C GLU A 41 -3.42 -0.41 3.32
N ILE A 42 -2.34 -0.16 2.58
CA ILE A 42 -2.13 1.11 1.90
C ILE A 42 -2.31 0.89 0.40
N ARG A 43 -3.20 1.64 -0.21
CA ARG A 43 -3.33 1.71 -1.67
C ARG A 43 -2.73 3.01 -2.15
N SER A 44 -1.87 2.92 -3.14
CA SER A 44 -1.32 4.10 -3.79
C SER A 44 -2.07 4.41 -5.08
N SER A 45 -2.21 5.70 -5.38
CA SER A 45 -2.82 6.22 -6.60
C SER A 45 -2.29 7.60 -6.93
N ARG A 46 -2.72 8.17 -8.06
CA ARG A 46 -2.43 9.56 -8.46
C ARG A 46 -3.75 10.34 -8.53
N ASP A 47 -3.80 11.53 -7.94
CA ASP A 47 -5.04 12.34 -7.84
C ASP A 47 -4.93 13.72 -8.51
N GLY A 48 -4.37 13.80 -9.73
CA GLY A 48 -4.23 15.05 -10.50
C GLY A 48 -3.28 16.10 -9.89
N ARG A 49 -3.05 16.09 -8.57
CA ARG A 49 -2.16 16.97 -7.81
C ARG A 49 -0.87 16.26 -7.37
N GLY A 50 -0.80 14.94 -7.51
CA GLY A 50 0.38 14.15 -7.18
C GLY A 50 0.02 12.73 -6.78
N TYR A 51 0.97 12.05 -6.14
CA TYR A 51 0.76 10.73 -5.56
C TYR A 51 0.01 10.84 -4.23
N VAL A 52 -0.88 9.87 -3.99
CA VAL A 52 -1.60 9.72 -2.73
C VAL A 52 -1.55 8.28 -2.24
N PHE A 53 -1.53 8.14 -0.92
CA PHE A 53 -1.72 6.86 -0.24
C PHE A 53 -3.02 6.89 0.53
N ASP A 54 -3.87 5.90 0.30
CA ASP A 54 -5.08 5.65 1.09
C ASP A 54 -4.80 4.46 2.02
N LEU A 55 -4.63 4.74 3.31
CA LEU A 55 -4.53 3.72 4.36
C LEU A 55 -5.94 3.33 4.80
N MET A 56 -6.21 2.03 4.83
CA MET A 56 -7.35 1.43 5.48
C MET A 56 -6.92 0.74 6.78
N VAL A 57 -7.65 1.01 7.87
CA VAL A 57 -7.55 0.29 9.14
C VAL A 57 -8.82 -0.56 9.28
N TRP A 58 -8.72 -1.84 8.89
CA TRP A 58 -9.88 -2.72 8.78
C TRP A 58 -10.57 -2.99 10.11
N LYS A 59 -9.81 -3.06 11.21
CA LYS A 59 -10.37 -3.30 12.56
C LYS A 59 -11.40 -2.24 12.95
N THR A 60 -11.17 -0.99 12.55
CA THR A 60 -12.00 0.17 12.95
C THR A 60 -12.79 0.76 11.78
N ASN A 61 -12.63 0.22 10.56
CA ASN A 61 -13.18 0.76 9.32
C ASN A 61 -12.80 2.24 9.09
N GLU A 62 -11.63 2.67 9.57
CA GLU A 62 -11.11 4.02 9.37
C GLU A 62 -10.28 4.09 8.08
N GLN A 63 -10.50 5.13 7.29
CA GLN A 63 -9.70 5.44 6.11
C GLN A 63 -8.95 6.76 6.29
N PHE A 64 -7.65 6.75 6.00
CA PHE A 64 -6.79 7.92 6.06
C PHE A 64 -6.15 8.15 4.70
N ARG A 65 -6.42 9.32 4.11
CA ARG A 65 -5.75 9.75 2.87
C ARG A 65 -4.49 10.53 3.20
N PHE A 66 -3.42 10.27 2.47
CA PHE A 66 -2.14 10.93 2.59
C PHE A 66 -1.68 11.50 1.26
N ARG A 67 -1.13 12.72 1.31
CA ARG A 67 -0.30 13.29 0.25
C ARG A 67 1.10 12.72 0.35
N VAL A 68 1.64 12.28 -0.78
CA VAL A 68 2.98 11.70 -0.87
C VAL A 68 3.90 12.71 -1.54
N ASP A 69 4.97 13.02 -0.84
CA ASP A 69 6.07 13.85 -1.32
C ASP A 69 7.32 12.98 -1.35
N VAL A 70 8.00 12.91 -2.49
CA VAL A 70 9.01 11.89 -2.73
C VAL A 70 10.10 12.48 -3.61
N ASP A 71 11.32 12.34 -3.11
CA ASP A 71 12.53 12.73 -3.82
C ASP A 71 12.76 11.73 -4.96
N ALA A 72 12.68 12.23 -6.20
CA ALA A 72 12.79 11.39 -7.39
C ALA A 72 14.18 10.76 -7.56
N SER A 73 15.23 11.33 -6.96
CA SER A 73 16.60 10.85 -7.08
C SER A 73 16.95 9.74 -6.09
N THR A 74 16.28 9.72 -4.93
CA THR A 74 16.60 8.80 -3.82
C THR A 74 15.46 7.84 -3.47
N GLY A 75 14.21 8.15 -3.87
CA GLY A 75 13.02 7.43 -3.43
C GLY A 75 12.69 7.60 -1.95
N ALA A 76 13.42 8.46 -1.22
CA ALA A 76 13.04 8.90 0.11
C ALA A 76 11.86 9.87 0.01
N GLY A 77 10.95 9.82 0.98
CA GLY A 77 9.78 10.67 0.95
C GLY A 77 9.13 10.91 2.29
N THR A 78 8.07 11.71 2.28
CA THR A 78 7.22 12.00 3.42
C THR A 78 5.76 11.82 3.02
N ILE A 79 4.98 11.18 3.88
CA ILE A 79 3.52 11.22 3.78
C ILE A 79 2.96 12.24 4.78
N ARG A 80 1.92 12.97 4.37
CA ARG A 80 1.19 13.94 5.20
C ARG A 80 -0.31 13.69 5.07
N SER A 81 -1.04 13.58 6.17
CA SER A 81 -2.48 13.36 6.11
C SER A 81 -3.17 14.52 5.39
N ALA A 82 -4.09 14.16 4.49
CA ALA A 82 -5.00 15.10 3.87
C ALA A 82 -6.21 15.32 4.79
N PRO A 83 -6.88 16.48 4.71
CA PRO A 83 -8.18 16.68 5.35
C PRO A 83 -9.21 15.64 4.86
N ASP A 84 -10.08 15.19 5.76
CA ASP A 84 -11.22 14.35 5.41
C ASP A 84 -12.35 15.17 4.74
N SER A 85 -13.48 14.52 4.42
CA SER A 85 -14.64 15.17 3.81
C SER A 85 -15.32 16.22 4.72
N ALA A 86 -15.08 16.16 6.03
CA ALA A 86 -15.52 17.16 7.00
C ALA A 86 -14.48 18.28 7.21
N GLY A 87 -13.36 18.26 6.47
CA GLY A 87 -12.27 19.23 6.57
C GLY A 87 -11.33 19.00 7.75
N GLN A 88 -11.47 17.91 8.52
CA GLN A 88 -10.59 17.61 9.64
C GLN A 88 -9.30 16.97 9.15
N ASN A 89 -8.15 17.52 9.55
CA ASN A 89 -6.85 16.94 9.23
C ASN A 89 -6.28 16.20 10.46
N PRO A 90 -6.01 14.88 10.37
CA PRO A 90 -5.39 14.10 11.45
C PRO A 90 -4.02 14.63 11.93
N GLY A 91 -3.34 15.43 11.10
CA GLY A 91 -1.99 15.95 11.38
C GLY A 91 -0.91 14.88 11.43
N ILE A 92 -1.12 13.73 10.78
CA ILE A 92 -0.17 12.62 10.74
C ILE A 92 0.88 12.92 9.67
N ARG A 93 2.16 12.84 10.05
CA ARG A 93 3.30 13.00 9.15
C ARG A 93 4.38 11.96 9.47
N THR A 94 4.88 11.27 8.46
CA THR A 94 5.99 10.30 8.65
C THR A 94 6.82 10.18 7.37
N SER A 95 8.10 9.87 7.54
CA SER A 95 9.04 9.63 6.44
C SER A 95 9.01 8.18 5.98
N PHE A 96 9.33 7.95 4.71
CA PHE A 96 9.43 6.62 4.13
C PHE A 96 10.57 6.50 3.13
N ARG A 97 10.91 5.26 2.75
CA ARG A 97 11.81 4.93 1.64
C ARG A 97 11.16 3.91 0.73
N LEU A 98 11.30 4.09 -0.58
CA LEU A 98 10.93 3.10 -1.59
C LEU A 98 12.04 2.05 -1.71
N LEU A 99 11.64 0.79 -1.84
CA LEU A 99 12.57 -0.33 -2.01
C LEU A 99 12.11 -1.24 -3.16
N ASP A 100 13.06 -1.84 -3.85
CA ASP A 100 12.82 -2.84 -4.89
C ASP A 100 12.41 -4.22 -4.29
N GLY A 101 12.21 -5.22 -5.17
CA GLY A 101 11.87 -6.58 -4.76
C GLY A 101 12.93 -7.27 -3.88
N LYS A 102 14.18 -6.79 -3.89
CA LYS A 102 15.32 -7.29 -3.12
C LYS A 102 15.60 -6.48 -1.84
N SER A 103 14.74 -5.52 -1.50
CA SER A 103 14.93 -4.58 -0.38
C SER A 103 16.09 -3.61 -0.56
N LEU A 104 16.52 -3.35 -1.78
CA LEU A 104 17.46 -2.28 -2.09
C LEU A 104 16.70 -0.98 -2.34
N GLU A 105 17.32 0.16 -2.04
CA GLU A 105 16.73 1.46 -2.32
C GLU A 105 16.47 1.65 -3.81
N THR A 106 15.32 2.24 -4.14
CA THR A 106 14.86 2.46 -5.52
C THR A 106 14.21 3.82 -5.65
N THR A 107 14.03 4.32 -6.86
CA THR A 107 13.42 5.62 -7.15
C THR A 107 11.95 5.48 -7.58
N LEU A 108 11.29 6.60 -7.85
CA LEU A 108 9.92 6.62 -8.38
C LEU A 108 9.80 5.94 -9.74
N ASP A 109 10.82 6.11 -10.58
CA ASP A 109 10.91 5.51 -11.90
C ASP A 109 11.45 4.08 -11.84
N GLY A 110 11.93 3.64 -10.67
CA GLY A 110 12.37 2.27 -10.43
C GLY A 110 11.22 1.28 -10.27
N GLU A 111 11.57 0.01 -10.09
CA GLU A 111 10.61 -1.01 -9.68
C GLU A 111 10.45 -0.95 -8.16
N ILE A 112 9.21 -0.93 -7.68
CA ILE A 112 8.89 -0.85 -6.25
C ILE A 112 8.30 -2.20 -5.82
N GLY A 113 8.99 -2.86 -4.90
CA GLY A 113 8.54 -4.10 -4.27
C GLY A 113 8.12 -3.90 -2.81
N ARG A 114 8.63 -2.85 -2.13
CA ARG A 114 8.32 -2.56 -0.74
C ARG A 114 8.38 -1.06 -0.46
N VAL A 115 7.76 -0.65 0.64
CA VAL A 115 7.95 0.67 1.25
C VAL A 115 8.33 0.49 2.71
N SER A 116 9.32 1.25 3.18
CA SER A 116 9.71 1.28 4.59
C SER A 116 9.26 2.59 5.21
N PHE A 117 8.36 2.53 6.19
CA PHE A 117 7.92 3.72 6.93
C PHE A 117 8.66 3.82 8.26
N LEU A 118 9.29 4.95 8.53
CA LEU A 118 10.17 5.08 9.70
C LEU A 118 9.37 5.18 11.01
N ASP A 119 8.42 6.12 11.07
CA ASP A 119 7.75 6.51 12.32
C ASP A 119 6.21 6.41 12.26
N MET A 120 5.65 5.66 11.31
CA MET A 120 4.19 5.60 11.12
C MET A 120 3.44 5.17 12.38
N GLY A 121 3.89 4.12 13.06
CA GLY A 121 3.19 3.62 14.25
C GLY A 121 3.14 4.66 15.37
N ARG A 122 4.26 5.32 15.64
CA ARG A 122 4.33 6.41 16.62
C ARG A 122 3.39 7.56 16.23
N ALA A 123 3.44 8.00 14.97
CA ALA A 123 2.60 9.11 14.49
C ALA A 123 1.09 8.82 14.64
N PHE A 124 0.68 7.57 14.44
CA PHE A 124 -0.71 7.14 14.63
C PHE A 124 -1.13 7.03 16.09
N VAL A 125 -0.26 6.51 16.95
CA VAL A 125 -0.50 6.49 18.40
C VAL A 125 -0.68 7.92 18.92
N ASP A 126 0.22 8.83 18.54
CA ASP A 126 0.16 10.23 18.95
C ASP A 126 -1.16 10.90 18.47
N PHE A 127 -1.59 10.63 17.24
CA PHE A 127 -2.88 11.09 16.72
C PHE A 127 -4.07 10.56 17.55
N ARG A 128 -4.10 9.26 17.84
CA ARG A 128 -5.19 8.63 18.60
C ARG A 128 -5.30 9.18 20.00
N MET A 129 -4.16 9.35 20.69
CA MET A 129 -4.12 9.94 22.02
C MET A 129 -4.67 11.37 22.02
N ARG A 130 -4.28 12.21 21.06
CA ARG A 130 -4.79 13.59 20.94
C ARG A 130 -6.28 13.67 20.60
N SER A 131 -6.81 12.67 19.89
CA SER A 131 -8.21 12.60 19.46
C SER A 131 -9.09 11.76 20.38
N SER A 132 -8.56 11.35 21.55
CA SER A 132 -9.24 10.47 22.51
C SER A 132 -9.80 9.19 21.88
N ARG A 133 -9.11 8.66 20.86
CA ARG A 133 -9.44 7.39 20.20
C ARG A 133 -8.68 6.22 20.85
N SER A 134 -9.24 5.01 20.75
CA SER A 134 -8.60 3.79 21.27
C SER A 134 -7.25 3.53 20.61
N VAL A 135 -6.26 3.11 21.42
CA VAL A 135 -4.89 2.71 21.05
C VAL A 135 -4.66 1.20 21.19
N GLU A 136 -5.73 0.42 21.17
CA GLU A 136 -5.68 -1.04 21.19
C GLU A 136 -4.82 -1.64 20.06
N PRO A 137 -4.39 -2.91 20.20
CA PRO A 137 -3.76 -3.65 19.11
C PRO A 137 -4.56 -3.53 17.80
N TYR A 138 -3.82 -3.39 16.70
CA TYR A 138 -4.33 -3.33 15.33
C TYR A 138 -5.22 -2.12 15.00
N THR A 139 -5.23 -1.10 15.85
CA THR A 139 -5.84 0.20 15.53
C THR A 139 -4.81 1.17 14.93
N SER A 140 -3.53 1.03 15.29
CA SER A 140 -2.44 1.84 14.73
C SER A 140 -1.59 1.01 13.77
N PRO A 141 -1.37 1.46 12.52
CA PRO A 141 -0.54 0.75 11.56
C PRO A 141 0.92 0.66 12.04
N PRO A 142 1.63 -0.43 11.76
CA PRO A 142 3.03 -0.57 12.19
C PRO A 142 3.97 0.31 11.35
N SER A 143 5.05 0.78 12.01
CA SER A 143 6.26 1.22 11.31
C SER A 143 7.00 0.03 10.67
N GLY A 144 7.94 0.32 9.80
CA GLY A 144 8.82 -0.65 9.16
C GLY A 144 8.38 -1.03 7.75
N LEU A 145 8.66 -2.28 7.39
CA LEU A 145 8.52 -2.78 6.02
C LEU A 145 7.09 -3.20 5.68
N TRP A 146 6.60 -2.66 4.57
CA TRP A 146 5.34 -3.02 3.94
C TRP A 146 5.61 -3.54 2.53
N ASN A 147 5.16 -4.75 2.24
CA ASN A 147 5.39 -5.41 0.96
C ASN A 147 4.30 -5.05 -0.03
N VAL A 148 4.66 -4.93 -1.31
CA VAL A 148 3.69 -4.93 -2.40
C VAL A 148 2.99 -6.28 -2.45
N THR A 149 1.66 -6.26 -2.37
CA THR A 149 0.82 -7.46 -2.48
C THR A 149 -0.01 -7.50 -3.75
N ASN A 150 -0.15 -6.37 -4.45
CA ASN A 150 -0.88 -6.30 -5.72
C ASN A 150 -0.40 -5.09 -6.55
N CYS A 151 -0.42 -5.25 -7.87
CA CYS A 151 -0.21 -4.20 -8.85
C CYS A 151 -1.46 -4.13 -9.73
N ARG A 152 -2.18 -3.00 -9.69
CA ARG A 152 -3.26 -2.79 -10.65
C ARG A 152 -2.66 -2.36 -11.96
N SER A 153 -3.02 -3.01 -13.06
CA SER A 153 -2.88 -2.39 -14.38
C SER A 153 -3.89 -1.24 -14.43
N SER A 154 -3.39 -0.03 -14.63
CA SER A 154 -4.21 1.14 -14.96
C SER A 154 -5.08 0.91 -16.18
#